data_AF-A0A0J7KJ38-F1
#
_entry.id   AF-A0A0J7KJ38-F1
#
_cell.length_a   1.000
_cell.length_b   1.000
_cell.length_c   1.000
_cell.angle_alpha   90.00
_cell.angle_beta   90.00
_cell.angle_gamma   90.00
#
_symmetry.space_group_name_H-M   'P 1'
#
loop_
_entity.id
_entity.type
_entity.pdbx_description
1 polymer ?
#
loop_
_entity_poly.entity_id
_entity_poly.type
_entity_poly.pdbx_seq_one_letter_code
_entity_poly.pdbx_strand_id
1 'polypeptide(L)'
;MRLTSIFCRNARAPQNENKVPFKAILPLKLRDRVSSKNQKATDRGCLYELSLLLTCLEENELEDKRCVPQFKVLDQCYKTHLKNVERAQIEQEQIVPVPN
;
A
#
# COMPACT_ATOMS: atom_id res chain seq x y z
N MET A 1 59.72 -0.84 24.18
CA MET A 1 58.69 0.02 23.54
C MET A 1 58.40 -0.54 22.15
N ARG A 2 57.16 -0.95 21.87
CA ARG A 2 56.77 -1.58 20.59
C ARG A 2 56.55 -0.49 19.54
N LEU A 3 57.57 -0.21 18.72
CA LEU A 3 57.56 0.81 17.67
C LEU A 3 56.77 0.41 16.40
N THR A 4 56.11 -0.75 16.40
CA THR A 4 55.39 -1.29 15.24
C THR A 4 54.04 -0.62 14.97
N SER A 5 53.49 0.17 15.90
CA SER A 5 52.21 0.89 15.71
C SER A 5 52.33 2.14 14.83
N ILE A 6 53.55 2.64 14.59
CA ILE A 6 53.79 3.84 13.77
C ILE A 6 53.85 3.48 12.28
N PHE A 7 54.36 2.29 11.93
CA PHE A 7 54.52 1.84 10.55
C PHE A 7 53.23 1.30 9.89
N CYS A 8 52.19 1.00 10.67
CA CYS A 8 50.90 0.50 10.15
C CYS A 8 49.76 1.52 10.33
N ARG A 9 49.99 2.79 9.96
CA ARG A 9 48.99 3.88 10.00
C ARG A 9 47.90 3.80 8.91
N ASN A 10 47.87 2.74 8.10
CA ASN A 10 46.95 2.63 6.96
C ASN A 10 45.56 2.06 7.32
N ALA A 11 45.33 1.64 8.57
CA ALA A 11 44.05 1.05 8.96
C ALA A 11 42.87 2.04 9.00
N ARG A 12 43.13 3.36 8.92
CA ARG A 12 42.10 4.42 8.91
C ARG A 12 42.24 5.35 7.70
N ALA A 13 42.83 4.90 6.61
CA ALA A 13 42.84 5.68 5.37
C ALA A 13 41.40 5.75 4.79
N PRO A 14 40.98 6.91 4.27
CA PRO A 14 39.71 6.98 3.53
C PRO A 14 39.76 5.98 2.36
N GLN A 15 38.65 5.30 2.11
CA GLN A 15 38.57 4.42 0.94
C GLN A 15 38.70 5.24 -0.34
N ASN A 16 39.47 4.73 -1.30
CA ASN A 16 39.60 5.37 -2.60
C ASN A 16 38.28 5.22 -3.38
N GLU A 17 37.57 6.32 -3.59
CA GLU A 17 36.29 6.40 -4.31
C GLU A 17 36.39 5.89 -5.76
N ASN A 18 37.57 6.02 -6.37
CA ASN A 18 37.81 5.57 -7.75
C ASN A 18 37.97 4.05 -7.87
N LYS A 19 38.23 3.34 -6.75
CA LYS A 19 38.37 1.88 -6.74
C LYS A 19 37.04 1.18 -7.00
N VAL A 20 35.93 1.79 -6.58
CA VAL A 20 34.56 1.29 -6.79
C VAL A 20 33.68 2.49 -7.15
N PRO A 21 33.61 2.87 -8.45
CA PRO A 21 32.88 4.05 -8.87
C PRO A 21 31.39 3.88 -8.57
N PHE A 22 30.89 4.67 -7.62
CA PHE A 22 29.49 4.68 -7.26
C PHE A 22 28.70 5.58 -8.21
N LYS A 23 27.69 5.03 -8.87
CA LYS A 23 26.75 5.81 -9.69
C LYS A 23 25.42 5.93 -8.96
N ALA A 24 25.20 7.08 -8.34
CA ALA A 24 23.96 7.37 -7.62
C ALA A 24 22.78 7.47 -8.61
N ILE A 25 21.78 6.60 -8.46
CA ILE A 25 20.52 6.69 -9.23
C ILE A 25 19.64 7.84 -8.69
N LEU A 26 19.77 8.12 -7.40
CA LEU A 26 19.07 9.17 -6.68
C LEU A 26 20.08 9.97 -5.86
N PRO A 27 19.79 11.25 -5.56
CA PRO A 27 20.70 12.06 -4.75
C PRO A 27 20.84 11.44 -3.36
N LEU A 28 22.08 11.37 -2.86
CA LEU A 28 22.42 10.89 -1.52
C LEU A 28 22.05 11.94 -0.45
N LYS A 29 20.78 12.33 -0.42
CA LYS A 29 20.23 13.27 0.55
C LYS A 29 18.93 12.71 1.13
N LEU A 30 18.67 13.03 2.39
CA LEU A 30 17.41 12.72 3.03
C LEU A 30 16.28 13.49 2.32
N ARG A 31 15.11 12.86 2.26
CA ARG A 31 13.89 13.51 1.78
C ARG A 31 13.12 14.03 2.99
N ASP A 32 12.36 15.09 2.79
CA ASP A 32 11.46 15.63 3.82
C ASP A 32 10.19 14.79 4.02
N ARG A 33 10.14 13.60 3.41
CA ARG A 33 8.99 12.68 3.48
C ARG A 33 9.44 11.23 3.48
N VAL A 34 8.63 10.39 4.13
CA VAL A 34 8.77 8.94 4.15
C VAL A 34 7.78 8.28 3.17
N SER A 35 8.14 7.12 2.64
CA SER A 35 7.15 6.28 1.97
C SER A 35 6.31 5.61 3.05
N SER A 36 4.99 5.82 3.03
CA SER A 36 4.10 5.07 3.90
C SER A 36 4.04 3.59 3.48
N LYS A 37 3.73 2.72 4.44
CA LYS A 37 3.43 1.30 4.14
C LYS A 37 2.19 1.28 3.26
N ASN A 38 2.29 0.65 2.09
CA ASN A 38 1.18 0.53 1.17
C ASN A 38 0.14 -0.45 1.74
N GLN A 39 -0.81 0.04 2.53
CA GLN A 39 -2.00 -0.72 2.91
C GLN A 39 -2.97 -0.68 1.74
N LYS A 40 -2.79 -1.61 0.79
CA LYS A 40 -3.87 -1.89 -0.15
C LYS A 40 -4.99 -2.56 0.65
N ALA A 41 -6.09 -1.86 0.85
CA ALA A 41 -7.31 -2.49 1.37
C ALA A 41 -7.64 -3.65 0.42
N THR A 42 -7.57 -4.87 0.92
CA THR A 42 -7.92 -6.10 0.17
C THR A 42 -9.44 -6.26 0.06
N ASP A 43 -10.19 -5.16 0.12
CA ASP A 43 -11.63 -5.21 0.00
C ASP A 43 -11.97 -5.42 -1.48
N ARG A 44 -12.47 -6.62 -1.79
CA ARG A 44 -12.90 -6.99 -3.15
C ARG A 44 -14.30 -6.43 -3.46
N GLY A 45 -14.86 -5.58 -2.60
CA GLY A 45 -16.20 -5.02 -2.76
C GLY A 45 -17.25 -6.12 -2.75
N CYS A 46 -18.30 -5.96 -3.57
CA CYS A 46 -19.50 -6.80 -3.56
C CYS A 46 -19.57 -7.81 -4.71
N LEU A 47 -18.41 -8.34 -5.15
CA LEU A 47 -18.35 -9.25 -6.30
C LEU A 47 -19.10 -10.56 -6.07
N TYR A 48 -19.12 -11.07 -4.83
CA TYR A 48 -19.82 -12.30 -4.49
C TYR A 48 -21.34 -12.12 -4.60
N GLU A 49 -21.86 -11.06 -4.00
CA GLU A 49 -23.27 -10.70 -4.02
C GLU A 49 -23.74 -10.41 -5.45
N LEU A 50 -22.89 -9.77 -6.26
CA LEU A 50 -23.15 -9.55 -7.68
C LEU A 50 -23.24 -10.88 -8.43
N SER A 51 -22.34 -11.83 -8.15
CA SER A 51 -22.38 -13.15 -8.79
C SER A 51 -23.68 -13.90 -8.46
N LEU A 52 -24.15 -13.85 -7.21
CA LEU A 52 -25.42 -14.46 -6.80
C LEU A 52 -26.65 -13.82 -7.45
N LEU A 53 -26.61 -12.50 -7.67
CA LEU A 53 -27.68 -11.81 -8.38
C LEU A 53 -27.70 -12.23 -9.85
N LEU A 54 -26.54 -12.29 -10.51
CA LEU A 54 -26.42 -12.69 -11.91
C LEU A 54 -26.90 -14.14 -12.12
N THR A 55 -26.53 -15.07 -11.23
CA THR A 55 -27.03 -16.45 -11.31
C THR A 55 -28.54 -16.52 -11.13
N CYS A 56 -29.10 -15.74 -10.20
CA CYS A 56 -30.55 -15.70 -10.02
C CYS A 56 -31.26 -15.17 -11.27
N LEU A 57 -30.74 -14.10 -11.88
CA LEU A 57 -31.32 -13.51 -13.08
C LEU A 57 -31.25 -14.50 -14.26
N GLU A 58 -30.13 -15.21 -14.42
CA GLU A 58 -29.96 -16.25 -15.45
C GLU A 58 -30.99 -17.37 -15.29
N GLU A 59 -31.21 -17.85 -14.06
CA GLU A 59 -32.19 -18.91 -13.75
C GLU A 59 -33.66 -18.46 -13.92
N ASN A 60 -33.92 -17.15 -13.88
CA ASN A 60 -35.26 -16.57 -13.85
C ASN A 60 -35.59 -15.71 -15.08
N GLU A 61 -34.93 -15.95 -16.21
CA GLU A 61 -35.19 -15.25 -17.49
C GLU A 61 -35.08 -13.71 -17.35
N LEU A 62 -34.18 -13.27 -16.47
CA LEU A 62 -33.94 -11.86 -16.15
C LEU A 62 -35.15 -11.13 -15.51
N GLU A 63 -36.08 -11.86 -14.87
CA GLU A 63 -37.20 -11.26 -14.14
C GLU A 63 -36.77 -10.76 -12.75
N ASP A 64 -36.63 -9.44 -12.61
CA ASP A 64 -36.18 -8.78 -11.37
C ASP A 64 -36.98 -9.17 -10.12
N LYS A 65 -38.29 -9.36 -10.28
CA LYS A 65 -39.21 -9.65 -9.15
C LYS A 65 -38.89 -10.96 -8.46
N ARG A 66 -38.23 -11.90 -9.15
CA ARG A 66 -37.84 -13.20 -8.60
C ARG A 66 -36.51 -13.14 -7.84
N CYS A 67 -35.71 -12.10 -8.07
CA CYS A 67 -34.38 -11.92 -7.49
C CYS A 67 -34.30 -10.77 -6.45
N VAL A 68 -35.45 -10.33 -5.92
CA VAL A 68 -35.54 -9.31 -4.86
C VAL A 68 -34.62 -9.58 -3.65
N PRO A 69 -34.45 -10.81 -3.13
CA PRO A 69 -33.54 -11.01 -2.00
C PRO A 69 -32.08 -10.76 -2.37
N GLN A 70 -31.62 -11.18 -3.55
CA GLN A 70 -30.25 -10.94 -4.04
C GLN A 70 -29.99 -9.45 -4.25
N PHE A 71 -30.98 -8.72 -4.78
CA PHE A 71 -30.90 -7.25 -4.89
C PHE A 71 -30.71 -6.57 -3.53
N LYS A 72 -31.47 -6.97 -2.51
CA LYS A 72 -31.35 -6.39 -1.15
C LYS A 72 -29.97 -6.64 -0.54
N VAL A 73 -29.44 -7.85 -0.70
CA VAL A 73 -28.12 -8.22 -0.20
C VAL A 73 -27.03 -7.42 -0.91
N LEU A 74 -27.11 -7.29 -2.23
CA LEU A 74 -26.16 -6.49 -3.02
C LEU A 74 -26.19 -5.00 -2.61
N ASP A 75 -27.37 -4.40 -2.47
CA ASP A 75 -27.53 -3.01 -2.05
C ASP A 75 -26.96 -2.77 -0.64
N GLN A 76 -27.19 -3.69 0.29
CA GLN A 76 -26.63 -3.61 1.63
C GLN A 76 -25.10 -3.71 1.63
N CYS A 77 -24.54 -4.62 0.84
CA CYS A 77 -23.10 -4.71 0.66
C CYS A 77 -22.54 -3.41 0.08
N TYR A 78 -23.15 -2.88 -0.98
CA TYR A 78 -22.69 -1.67 -1.66
C TYR A 78 -22.67 -0.47 -0.73
N LYS A 79 -23.73 -0.27 0.07
CA LYS A 79 -23.79 0.79 1.09
C LYS A 79 -22.69 0.66 2.14
N THR A 80 -22.39 -0.57 2.57
CA THR A 80 -21.30 -0.82 3.53
C THR A 80 -19.93 -0.53 2.91
N HIS A 81 -19.72 -0.96 1.67
CA HIS A 81 -18.48 -0.71 0.94
C HIS A 81 -18.22 0.78 0.75
N LEU A 82 -19.23 1.56 0.33
CA LEU A 82 -19.10 3.02 0.19
C LEU A 82 -18.68 3.70 1.51
N LYS A 83 -19.29 3.31 2.64
CA LYS A 83 -18.92 3.82 3.97
C LYS A 83 -17.48 3.47 4.34
N ASN A 84 -17.02 2.27 4.00
CA ASN A 84 -15.65 1.85 4.26
C ASN A 84 -14.65 2.60 3.38
N VAL A 85 -14.99 2.87 2.12
CA VAL A 85 -14.17 3.68 1.20
C VAL A 85 -14.04 5.11 1.71
N GLU A 86 -15.15 5.73 2.12
CA GLU A 86 -15.15 7.07 2.72
C GLU A 86 -14.27 7.13 3.98
N ARG A 87 -14.42 6.15 4.89
CA ARG A 87 -13.56 6.03 6.07
C ARG A 87 -12.08 5.88 5.72
N ALA A 88 -11.76 5.05 4.73
CA ALA A 88 -10.38 4.85 4.30
C ALA A 88 -9.76 6.12 3.71
N GLN A 89 -10.55 6.96 3.00
CA GLN A 89 -10.09 8.25 2.50
C GLN A 89 -9.76 9.21 3.66
N ILE A 90 -10.64 9.31 4.65
CA ILE A 90 -10.42 10.14 5.85
C ILE A 90 -9.17 9.68 6.62
N GLU A 91 -9.04 8.36 6.82
CA GLU A 91 -7.86 7.79 7.50
C GLU A 91 -6.57 8.09 6.70
N GLN A 92 -6.61 8.07 5.37
CA GLN A 92 -5.45 8.40 4.53
C GLN A 92 -5.01 9.87 4.66
N GLU A 93 -5.96 10.80 4.78
CA GLU A 93 -5.66 12.22 5.00
C GLU A 93 -4.97 12.47 6.36
N GLN A 94 -5.27 11.67 7.37
CA GLN A 94 -4.70 11.80 8.72
C GLN A 94 -3.30 11.17 8.88
N ILE A 95 -2.80 10.39 7.91
CA ILE A 95 -1.48 9.71 8.01
C ILE A 95 -0.30 10.69 7.82
N VAL A 96 -0.53 11.96 7.45
CA VAL A 96 0.55 12.95 7.41
C VAL A 96 0.99 13.25 8.86
N PRO A 97 2.19 12.82 9.29
CA PRO A 97 2.64 13.08 10.65
C PRO A 97 2.85 14.58 10.80
N VAL A 98 2.15 15.21 11.74
CA VAL A 98 2.44 16.59 12.14
C VAL A 98 3.76 16.55 12.91
N PRO A 99 4.79 17.32 12.52
CA PRO A 99 6.03 17.37 13.28
C PRO A 99 5.77 18.02 14.63
N ASN A 100 6.19 17.35 15.71
CA ASN A 100 6.33 17.97 17.04
C ASN A 100 7.51 18.94 17.05
#